data_AF-M6FNE3-F1
#
_entry.id   AF-M6FNE3-F1
#
_cell.length_a   1.000
_cell.length_b   1.000
_cell.length_c   1.000
_cell.angle_alpha   90.00
_cell.angle_beta   90.00
_cell.angle_gamma   90.00
#
_symmetry.space_group_name_H-M   'P 1'
#
loop_
_entity.id
_entity.type
_entity.pdbx_description
1 polymer ?
#
loop_
_entity_poly.entity_id
_entity_poly.type
_entity_poly.pdbx_seq_one_letter_code
_entity_poly.pdbx_strand_id
1 'polypeptide(L)'
;MKPSLKKIAVVSPIFSDKVSGGSEKLIFQLVELLATDFEITVLTTRSLDYITWKNSIPIRRKNFFYEGTNHSKPIRFEEKTSSLGGKYKVLQFTVEKQRNMERFSRLSKKILERPSLQNKENINHWLIEQGPYTPELIQFIESRKSEYDIFSS
;
A
#
# COMPACT_ATOMS: atom_id res chain seq x y z
N MET A 1 -10.11 19.31 -27.76
CA MET A 1 -9.33 18.35 -26.94
C MET A 1 -10.17 17.95 -25.75
N LYS A 2 -10.39 16.66 -25.48
CA LYS A 2 -10.90 16.26 -24.17
C LYS A 2 -9.85 16.68 -23.12
N PRO A 3 -10.24 17.29 -21.99
CA PRO A 3 -9.29 17.54 -20.92
C PRO A 3 -8.65 16.20 -20.50
N SER A 4 -7.35 16.21 -20.22
CA SER A 4 -6.68 15.05 -19.64
C SER A 4 -7.35 14.74 -18.29
N LEU A 5 -7.67 13.47 -18.05
CA LEU A 5 -8.24 13.05 -16.79
C LEU A 5 -7.23 13.31 -15.67
N LYS A 6 -7.69 13.70 -14.48
CA LYS A 6 -6.80 13.84 -13.33
C LYS A 6 -6.28 12.46 -12.92
N LYS A 7 -5.00 12.42 -12.53
CA LYS A 7 -4.32 11.21 -12.06
C LYS A 7 -4.34 11.15 -10.54
N ILE A 8 -4.91 10.09 -9.99
CA ILE A 8 -5.05 9.91 -8.54
C ILE A 8 -4.31 8.64 -8.12
N ALA A 9 -3.40 8.79 -7.15
CA ALA A 9 -2.79 7.67 -6.45
C ALA A 9 -3.62 7.35 -5.20
N VAL A 10 -4.14 6.13 -5.12
CA VAL A 10 -4.85 5.63 -3.93
C VAL A 10 -3.91 4.71 -3.15
N VAL A 11 -3.54 5.08 -1.93
CA VAL A 11 -2.57 4.35 -1.12
C VAL A 11 -3.28 3.60 -0.01
N SER A 12 -3.24 2.27 -0.04
CA SER A 12 -3.85 1.43 0.99
C SER A 12 -2.97 0.24 1.31
N PRO A 13 -2.74 -0.13 2.58
CA PRO A 13 -1.99 -1.33 2.93
C PRO A 13 -2.54 -2.61 2.28
N ILE A 14 -3.86 -2.71 2.20
CA ILE A 14 -4.59 -3.84 1.63
C ILE A 14 -5.63 -3.32 0.65
N PHE A 15 -5.63 -3.88 -0.56
CA PHE A 15 -6.64 -3.59 -1.57
C PHE A 15 -7.12 -4.88 -2.22
N SER A 16 -8.35 -5.29 -1.92
CA SER A 16 -9.00 -6.46 -2.51
C SER A 16 -10.52 -6.39 -2.37
N ASP A 17 -11.19 -6.95 -3.36
CA ASP A 17 -12.63 -7.26 -3.42
C ASP A 17 -13.07 -8.35 -2.43
N LYS A 18 -12.11 -9.03 -1.76
CA LYS A 18 -12.36 -10.20 -0.89
C LYS A 18 -12.07 -9.94 0.59
N VAL A 19 -11.70 -8.71 0.96
CA VAL A 19 -11.32 -8.38 2.35
C VAL A 19 -12.54 -7.81 3.08
N SER A 20 -12.68 -8.18 4.35
CA SER A 20 -13.85 -7.90 5.20
C SER A 20 -13.71 -6.66 6.10
N GLY A 21 -12.56 -5.97 6.08
CA GLY A 21 -12.34 -4.74 6.84
C GLY A 21 -13.13 -3.54 6.30
N GLY A 22 -13.61 -2.67 7.20
CA GLY A 22 -14.43 -1.52 6.84
C GLY A 22 -13.69 -0.48 5.98
N SER A 23 -12.44 -0.17 6.34
CA SER A 23 -11.57 0.74 5.60
C SER A 23 -11.23 0.22 4.20
N GLU A 24 -10.85 -1.06 4.10
CA GLU A 24 -10.45 -1.70 2.85
C GLU A 24 -11.62 -1.77 1.88
N LYS A 25 -12.83 -2.09 2.37
CA LYS A 25 -14.05 -2.11 1.57
C LYS A 25 -14.40 -0.71 1.06
N LEU A 26 -14.30 0.31 1.91
CA LEU A 26 -14.57 1.69 1.52
C LEU A 26 -13.60 2.16 0.42
N ILE A 27 -12.31 1.88 0.57
CA ILE A 27 -11.30 2.23 -0.45
C ILE A 27 -11.55 1.48 -1.75
N PHE A 28 -11.93 0.20 -1.69
CA PHE A 28 -12.30 -0.56 -2.88
C PHE A 28 -13.48 0.08 -3.62
N GLN A 29 -14.56 0.40 -2.91
CA GLN A 29 -15.73 1.07 -3.50
C GLN A 29 -15.40 2.46 -4.05
N LEU A 30 -14.51 3.21 -3.38
CA LEU A 30 -14.03 4.50 -3.85
C LEU A 30 -13.27 4.37 -5.17
N VAL A 31 -12.36 3.40 -5.30
CA VAL A 31 -11.63 3.15 -6.56
C VAL A 31 -12.58 2.76 -7.68
N GLU A 32 -13.55 1.89 -7.40
CA GLU A 32 -14.57 1.49 -8.37
C GLU A 32 -15.38 2.68 -8.87
N LEU A 33 -15.76 3.59 -7.96
CA LEU A 33 -16.48 4.82 -8.32
C LEU A 33 -15.63 5.80 -9.12
N LEU A 34 -14.36 6.00 -8.76
CA LEU A 34 -13.51 7.02 -9.39
C LEU A 34 -12.92 6.58 -10.74
N ALA A 35 -12.80 5.27 -10.99
CA ALA A 35 -12.17 4.75 -12.20
C ALA A 35 -12.94 5.11 -13.50
N THR A 36 -14.19 5.53 -13.41
CA THR A 36 -15.00 5.97 -14.56
C THR A 36 -14.53 7.29 -15.14
N ASP A 37 -14.05 8.20 -14.28
CA ASP A 37 -13.79 9.60 -14.63
C ASP A 37 -12.34 10.05 -14.37
N PHE A 38 -11.52 9.20 -13.75
CA PHE A 38 -10.14 9.52 -13.35
C PHE A 38 -9.15 8.42 -13.71
N GLU A 39 -7.89 8.80 -13.91
CA GLU A 39 -6.80 7.85 -14.05
C GLU A 39 -6.33 7.40 -12.66
N ILE A 40 -6.79 6.21 -12.24
CA ILE A 40 -6.49 5.67 -10.91
C ILE A 40 -5.30 4.73 -10.93
N THR A 41 -4.36 4.94 -9.99
CA THR A 41 -3.33 3.96 -9.63
C THR A 41 -3.41 3.65 -8.14
N VAL A 42 -3.69 2.40 -7.80
CA VAL A 42 -3.69 1.91 -6.43
C VAL A 42 -2.29 1.46 -6.05
N LEU A 43 -1.72 2.03 -4.99
CA LEU A 43 -0.47 1.62 -4.37
C LEU A 43 -0.80 0.80 -3.12
N THR A 44 -0.51 -0.49 -3.15
CA THR A 44 -0.87 -1.42 -2.06
C THR A 44 0.22 -2.44 -1.79
N THR A 45 0.15 -3.15 -0.67
CA THR A 45 1.05 -4.30 -0.46
C THR A 45 0.51 -5.56 -1.14
N ARG A 46 1.34 -6.61 -1.15
CA ARG A 46 0.95 -7.98 -1.53
C ARG A 46 0.26 -8.75 -0.39
N SER A 47 0.03 -8.10 0.75
CA SER A 47 -0.67 -8.73 1.88
C SER A 47 -2.18 -8.60 1.76
N LEU A 48 -2.88 -9.58 2.33
CA LEU A 48 -4.34 -9.63 2.42
C LEU A 48 -4.81 -9.70 3.88
N ASP A 49 -3.90 -9.52 4.84
CA ASP A 49 -4.19 -9.60 6.26
C ASP A 49 -3.42 -8.52 7.04
N TYR A 50 -4.10 -7.86 7.97
CA TYR A 50 -3.50 -6.83 8.83
C TYR A 50 -2.83 -7.43 10.08
N ILE A 51 -2.88 -8.76 10.25
CA ILE A 51 -2.39 -9.47 11.43
C ILE A 51 -0.87 -9.70 11.31
N THR A 52 -0.45 -10.32 10.22
CA THR A 52 0.93 -10.75 9.97
C THR A 52 1.59 -9.95 8.86
N TRP A 53 0.81 -9.29 7.99
CA TRP A 53 1.30 -8.66 6.77
C TRP A 53 2.00 -9.64 5.81
N LYS A 54 1.63 -10.93 5.87
CA LYS A 54 2.23 -11.95 5.00
C LYS A 54 1.93 -11.61 3.54
N ASN A 55 2.95 -11.72 2.69
CA ASN A 55 2.79 -11.56 1.24
C ASN A 55 2.00 -12.74 0.67
N SER A 56 0.67 -12.61 0.64
CA SER A 56 -0.26 -13.65 0.18
C SER A 56 -0.43 -13.66 -1.34
N ILE A 57 -0.17 -12.53 -2.00
CA ILE A 57 -0.24 -12.44 -3.47
C ILE A 57 1.13 -12.82 -4.07
N PRO A 58 1.23 -13.85 -4.93
CA PRO A 58 2.51 -14.24 -5.53
C PRO A 58 2.92 -13.32 -6.68
N ILE A 59 4.24 -13.13 -6.86
CA ILE A 59 4.80 -12.49 -8.05
C ILE A 59 4.79 -13.53 -9.18
N ARG A 60 4.13 -13.21 -10.30
CA ARG A 60 4.11 -14.06 -11.51
C ARG A 60 5.04 -13.48 -12.56
N ARG A 61 5.73 -14.35 -13.32
CA ARG A 61 6.86 -14.02 -14.22
C ARG A 61 6.63 -12.94 -15.30
N LYS A 62 5.40 -12.46 -15.52
CA LYS A 62 5.06 -11.55 -16.64
C LYS A 62 4.56 -10.16 -16.23
N ASN A 63 4.31 -9.91 -14.95
CA ASN A 63 3.58 -8.72 -14.51
C ASN A 63 4.30 -8.01 -13.36
N PHE A 64 5.59 -7.72 -13.54
CA PHE A 64 6.34 -6.90 -12.58
C PHE A 64 7.37 -6.03 -13.27
N PHE A 65 7.72 -4.94 -12.61
CA PHE A 65 8.85 -4.09 -12.98
C PHE A 65 9.66 -3.75 -11.72
N TYR A 66 10.81 -3.11 -11.92
CA TYR A 66 11.65 -2.57 -10.84
C TYR A 66 11.65 -1.05 -10.94
N GLU A 67 11.63 -0.36 -9.81
CA GLU A 67 11.66 1.09 -9.73
C GLU A 67 12.95 1.56 -9.04
N GLY A 68 13.58 2.63 -9.55
CA GLY A 68 14.78 3.22 -8.96
C GLY A 68 16.11 2.53 -9.32
N THR A 69 17.21 3.12 -8.85
CA THR A 69 18.60 2.68 -9.12
C THR A 69 19.05 1.50 -8.26
N ASN A 70 18.31 1.18 -7.18
CA ASN A 70 18.57 0.05 -6.30
C ASN A 70 17.52 -1.05 -6.56
N HIS A 71 17.74 -1.86 -7.60
CA HIS A 71 16.92 -2.99 -8.03
C HIS A 71 16.76 -4.10 -6.99
N SER A 72 16.04 -3.86 -5.89
CA SER A 72 16.00 -4.82 -4.78
C SER A 72 14.83 -5.78 -4.90
N LYS A 73 13.61 -5.31 -5.24
CA LYS A 73 12.42 -6.18 -5.30
C LYS A 73 11.48 -5.82 -6.46
N PRO A 74 10.80 -6.83 -7.03
CA PRO A 74 9.85 -6.61 -8.09
C PRO A 74 8.53 -6.03 -7.54
N ILE A 75 8.01 -5.01 -8.20
CA ILE A 75 6.68 -4.44 -7.97
C ILE A 75 5.71 -5.15 -8.91
N ARG A 76 4.71 -5.86 -8.36
CA ARG A 76 3.68 -6.52 -9.19
C ARG A 76 2.72 -5.46 -9.73
N PHE A 77 2.43 -5.55 -11.03
CA PHE A 77 1.52 -4.66 -11.73
C PHE A 77 0.29 -5.42 -12.25
N GLU A 78 -0.87 -4.81 -12.16
CA GLU A 78 -2.11 -5.32 -12.75
C GLU A 78 -2.98 -4.16 -13.23
N GLU A 79 -3.58 -4.29 -14.41
CA GLU A 79 -4.66 -3.41 -14.86
C GLU A 79 -5.99 -4.13 -14.59
N LYS A 80 -6.93 -3.43 -13.97
CA LYS A 80 -8.26 -3.92 -13.65
C LYS A 80 -9.32 -3.02 -14.24
N THR A 81 -10.52 -3.56 -14.41
CA THR A 81 -11.71 -2.85 -14.85
C THR A 81 -12.67 -2.74 -13.69
N SER A 82 -13.20 -1.56 -13.42
CA SER A 82 -14.25 -1.42 -12.42
C SER A 82 -15.56 -2.04 -12.92
N SER A 83 -16.32 -2.60 -11.99
CA SER A 83 -17.72 -3.00 -12.14
C SER A 83 -18.65 -1.87 -12.64
N LEU A 84 -18.31 -0.60 -12.39
CA LEU A 84 -19.05 0.58 -12.86
C LEU A 84 -18.55 1.10 -14.22
N GLY A 85 -17.49 0.49 -14.78
CA GLY A 85 -16.81 0.92 -15.98
C GLY A 85 -15.53 1.71 -15.70
N GLY A 86 -14.67 1.81 -16.71
CA GLY A 86 -13.34 2.42 -16.55
C GLY A 86 -12.28 1.44 -16.04
N LYS A 87 -11.01 1.87 -16.11
CA LYS A 87 -9.84 1.05 -15.80
C LYS A 87 -8.99 1.70 -14.73
N TYR A 88 -8.38 0.88 -13.89
CA TYR A 88 -7.42 1.33 -12.89
C TYR A 88 -6.23 0.39 -12.80
N LYS A 89 -5.10 0.93 -12.37
CA LYS A 89 -3.85 0.19 -12.16
C LYS A 89 -3.72 -0.20 -10.71
N VAL A 90 -3.12 -1.35 -10.43
CA VAL A 90 -2.77 -1.80 -9.09
C VAL A 90 -1.30 -2.14 -9.06
N LEU A 91 -0.55 -1.43 -8.22
CA LEU A 91 0.85 -1.65 -7.91
C LEU A 91 0.96 -2.29 -6.54
N GLN A 92 1.56 -3.48 -6.50
CA GLN A 92 1.62 -4.31 -5.31
C GLN A 92 3.07 -4.51 -4.87
N PHE A 93 3.38 -3.93 -3.73
CA PHE A 93 4.71 -3.89 -3.15
C PHE A 93 4.92 -5.03 -2.16
N THR A 94 6.16 -5.50 -2.05
CA THR A 94 6.51 -6.57 -1.12
C THR A 94 6.64 -6.03 0.30
N VAL A 95 5.91 -6.61 1.25
CA VAL A 95 6.15 -6.39 2.68
C VAL A 95 7.47 -7.05 3.05
N GLU A 96 8.44 -6.28 3.53
CA GLU A 96 9.77 -6.82 3.82
C GLU A 96 9.85 -7.51 5.16
N LYS A 97 8.99 -7.09 6.09
CA LYS A 97 8.95 -7.61 7.45
C LYS A 97 7.51 -7.92 7.84
N GLN A 98 7.26 -9.20 8.07
CA GLN A 98 6.00 -9.65 8.65
C GLN A 98 5.93 -9.24 10.13
N ARG A 99 4.74 -8.88 10.59
CA ARG A 99 4.50 -8.57 12.00
C ARG A 99 4.54 -9.86 12.81
N ASN A 100 5.31 -9.83 13.90
CA ASN A 100 5.17 -10.79 15.00
C ASN A 100 4.25 -10.17 16.06
N MET A 101 3.05 -10.73 16.23
CA MET A 101 2.01 -10.13 17.09
C MET A 101 2.43 -10.04 18.57
N GLU A 102 3.11 -11.05 19.10
CA GLU A 102 3.57 -11.07 20.49
C GLU A 102 4.64 -9.99 20.73
N ARG A 103 5.61 -9.91 19.82
CA ARG A 103 6.67 -8.89 19.88
C ARG A 103 6.07 -7.50 19.77
N PHE A 104 5.17 -7.28 18.81
CA PHE A 104 4.52 -5.99 18.59
C PHE A 104 3.65 -5.59 19.78
N SER A 105 2.85 -6.50 20.32
CA SER A 105 2.00 -6.26 21.49
C SER A 105 2.85 -5.87 22.71
N ARG A 106 3.92 -6.62 23.00
CA ARG A 106 4.84 -6.31 24.10
C ARG A 106 5.53 -4.96 23.92
N LEU A 107 5.93 -4.62 22.70
CA LEU A 107 6.56 -3.33 22.39
C LEU A 107 5.56 -2.18 22.52
N SER A 108 4.37 -2.32 21.94
CA SER A 108 3.27 -1.35 22.03
C SER A 108 2.91 -1.06 23.46
N LYS A 109 2.72 -2.10 24.29
CA LYS A 109 2.44 -1.93 25.72
C LYS A 109 3.50 -1.07 26.40
N LYS A 110 4.78 -1.38 26.19
CA LYS A 110 5.89 -0.61 26.78
C LYS A 110 5.91 0.85 26.34
N ILE A 111 5.73 1.12 25.05
CA ILE A 111 5.84 2.47 24.47
C ILE A 111 4.62 3.33 24.82
N LEU A 112 3.42 2.76 24.76
CA LEU A 112 2.18 3.49 25.04
C LEU A 112 2.02 3.80 26.53
N GLU A 113 2.48 2.92 27.43
CA GLU A 113 2.37 3.13 28.89
C GLU A 113 3.49 4.03 29.45
N ARG A 114 4.61 4.22 28.72
CA ARG A 114 5.79 4.94 29.23
C ARG A 114 6.20 6.07 28.29
N PRO A 115 5.76 7.32 28.53
CA PRO A 115 6.12 8.47 27.70
C PRO A 115 7.63 8.68 27.52
N SER A 116 8.45 8.33 28.52
CA SER A 116 9.92 8.41 28.42
C SER A 116 10.54 7.49 27.36
N LEU A 117 9.80 6.46 26.91
CA LEU A 117 10.22 5.57 25.83
C LEU A 117 9.76 6.06 24.45
N GLN A 118 9.00 7.14 24.34
CA GLN A 118 8.48 7.67 23.07
C GLN A 118 9.48 8.59 22.36
N ASN A 119 10.76 8.21 22.37
CA ASN A 119 11.78 8.88 21.57
C ASN A 119 11.74 8.41 20.11
N LYS A 120 12.39 9.17 19.22
CA LYS A 120 12.39 8.93 17.77
C LYS A 120 12.84 7.51 17.41
N GLU A 121 13.84 6.97 18.08
CA GLU A 121 14.38 5.64 17.79
C GLU A 121 13.37 4.54 18.13
N ASN A 122 12.78 4.59 19.32
CA ASN A 122 11.77 3.63 19.76
C ASN A 122 10.49 3.72 18.93
N ILE A 123 10.05 4.93 18.56
CA ILE A 123 8.89 5.11 17.67
C ILE A 123 9.18 4.54 16.28
N ASN A 124 10.38 4.79 15.73
CA ASN A 124 10.78 4.20 14.46
C ASN A 124 10.78 2.66 14.52
N HIS A 125 11.33 2.09 15.60
CA HIS A 125 11.30 0.64 15.81
C HIS A 125 9.86 0.13 15.92
N TRP A 126 8.99 0.85 16.65
CA TRP A 126 7.57 0.53 16.77
C TRP A 126 6.83 0.56 15.44
N LEU A 127 7.06 1.58 14.61
CA LEU A 127 6.46 1.69 13.27
C LEU A 127 6.86 0.51 12.38
N ILE A 128 8.13 0.08 12.44
CA ILE A 128 8.61 -1.07 11.68
C ILE A 128 8.01 -2.39 12.19
N GLU A 129 7.82 -2.56 13.51
CA GLU A 129 7.14 -3.74 14.07
C GLU A 129 5.63 -3.73 13.80
N GLN A 130 5.00 -2.55 13.78
CA GLN A 130 3.60 -2.38 13.44
C GLN A 130 3.40 -2.74 11.97
N GLY A 131 4.10 -2.09 11.06
CA GLY A 131 4.01 -2.38 9.63
C GLY A 131 2.63 -2.13 9.00
N PRO A 132 2.49 -2.38 7.68
CA PRO A 132 3.45 -3.13 6.87
C PRO A 132 4.72 -2.31 6.61
N TYR A 133 5.88 -2.95 6.78
CA TYR A 133 7.15 -2.32 6.44
C TYR A 133 7.44 -2.51 4.95
N THR A 134 7.28 -1.44 4.17
CA THR A 134 7.33 -1.45 2.71
C THR A 134 8.08 -0.21 2.18
N PRO A 135 9.41 -0.14 2.34
CA PRO A 135 10.21 1.02 1.92
C PRO A 135 10.19 1.26 0.40
N GLU A 136 10.03 0.23 -0.43
CA GLU A 136 9.91 0.42 -1.89
C GLU A 136 8.65 1.20 -2.30
N LEU A 137 7.55 1.09 -1.54
CA LEU A 137 6.36 1.90 -1.79
C LEU A 137 6.67 3.37 -1.53
N ILE A 138 7.39 3.67 -0.45
CA ILE A 138 7.81 5.04 -0.12
C ILE A 138 8.73 5.59 -1.21
N GLN A 139 9.73 4.82 -1.64
CA GLN A 139 10.63 5.20 -2.73
C GLN A 139 9.89 5.47 -4.04
N PHE A 140 8.91 4.64 -4.38
CA PHE A 140 8.06 4.84 -5.56
C PHE A 140 7.27 6.15 -5.47
N ILE A 141 6.66 6.45 -4.31
CA ILE A 141 5.93 7.71 -4.11
C ILE A 141 6.90 8.88 -4.23
N GLU A 142 8.08 8.81 -3.61
CA GLU A 142 9.07 9.89 -3.66
C GLU A 142 9.55 10.16 -5.09
N SER A 143 9.79 9.12 -5.88
CA SER A 143 10.28 9.26 -7.27
C SER A 143 9.21 9.70 -8.25
N ARG A 144 7.92 9.39 -7.99
CA ARG A 144 6.83 9.61 -8.95
C ARG A 144 5.70 10.50 -8.48
N LYS A 145 5.79 11.12 -7.30
CA LYS A 145 4.72 12.00 -6.78
C LYS A 145 4.30 13.10 -7.75
N SER A 146 5.21 13.60 -8.59
CA SER A 146 4.90 14.62 -9.61
C SER A 146 4.06 14.11 -10.78
N GLU A 147 3.91 12.78 -10.93
CA GLU A 147 3.04 12.17 -11.94
C GLU A 147 1.55 12.18 -11.54
N TYR A 148 1.24 12.43 -10.27
CA TYR A 148 -0.11 12.38 -9.71
C TYR A 148 -0.57 13.76 -9.26
N ASP A 149 -1.84 14.07 -9.53
CA ASP A 149 -2.46 15.31 -9.10
C ASP A 149 -2.92 15.23 -7.63
N ILE A 150 -3.30 14.02 -7.18
CA ILE A 150 -3.90 13.78 -5.86
C ILE A 150 -3.40 12.45 -5.29
N PHE A 151 -3.15 12.43 -3.97
CA PHE A 151 -3.00 11.22 -3.18
C PHE A 151 -4.20 11.07 -2.23
N SER A 152 -4.81 9.87 -2.22
CA SER A 152 -5.89 9.49 -1.32
C SER A 152 -5.47 8.27 -0.51
N SER A 153 -5.79 8.20 0.78
CA SER A 153 -5.43 7.09 1.68
C SER A 153 -6.54 6.74 2.64
#